data_AF-A0A895ZHQ8-F1
#
_entry.id   AF-A0A895ZHQ8-F1
#
_cell.length_a   1.000
_cell.length_b   1.000
_cell.length_c   1.000
_cell.angle_alpha   90.00
_cell.angle_beta   90.00
_cell.angle_gamma   90.00
#
_symmetry.space_group_name_H-M   'P 1'
#
loop_
_entity.id
_entity.type
_entity.pdbx_description
1 polymer ?
#
loop_
_entity_poly.entity_id
_entity_poly.type
_entity_poly.pdbx_seq_one_letter_code
_entity_poly.pdbx_strand_id
1 'polypeptide(L)'
;MILIAFTSGTLAPAWDLSELPDAALHNSKIETAIDFFLNSRSTFAIIDKGRSAEERSCIWVEKGHFYGMGYITSDVAITEPSQIKDFVTPYVSNQYIMQLIDSYAKKYPRKVFFNRNGWIE
;
A
#
# COMPACT_ATOMS: atom_id res chain seq x y z
N MET A 1 -13.82 19.51 -15.60
CA MET A 1 -15.02 20.38 -15.62
C MET A 1 -15.93 19.93 -14.50
N ILE A 2 -15.79 20.54 -13.32
CA ILE A 2 -16.66 20.24 -12.16
C ILE A 2 -17.76 21.29 -12.18
N LEU A 3 -18.98 20.89 -12.57
CA LEU A 3 -20.17 21.73 -12.47
C LEU A 3 -20.58 21.78 -11.00
N ILE A 4 -20.55 22.97 -10.39
CA ILE A 4 -21.16 23.22 -9.08
C ILE A 4 -22.53 23.84 -9.35
N ALA A 5 -23.59 23.07 -9.11
CA ALA A 5 -24.97 23.57 -9.19
C ALA A 5 -25.29 24.34 -7.91
N PHE A 6 -25.56 25.65 -8.04
CA PHE A 6 -26.05 26.48 -6.93
C PHE A 6 -27.57 26.44 -6.89
N THR A 7 -28.13 25.82 -5.85
CA THR A 7 -29.53 26.02 -5.47
C THR A 7 -29.67 27.34 -4.73
N SER A 8 -30.63 28.16 -5.16
CA SER A 8 -30.94 29.49 -4.62
C SER A 8 -31.22 29.46 -3.11
N GLY A 9 -30.46 30.21 -2.30
CA GLY A 9 -30.94 30.58 -0.97
C GLY A 9 -29.94 30.85 0.15
N THR A 10 -28.61 30.75 -0.04
CA THR A 10 -27.67 31.15 1.01
C THR A 10 -26.37 31.67 0.39
N LEU A 11 -25.99 32.90 0.75
CA LEU A 11 -24.77 33.57 0.28
C LEU A 11 -23.55 32.80 0.82
N ALA A 12 -22.95 31.95 -0.01
CA ALA A 12 -21.60 31.47 0.25
C ALA A 12 -20.65 32.69 0.28
N PRO A 13 -19.59 32.69 1.11
CA PRO A 13 -18.57 33.73 1.03
C PRO A 13 -18.08 33.80 -0.41
N ALA A 14 -18.00 35.01 -0.98
CA ALA A 14 -17.46 35.22 -2.31
C ALA A 14 -16.04 34.64 -2.32
N TRP A 15 -15.86 33.48 -2.94
CA TRP A 15 -14.53 32.93 -3.13
C TRP A 15 -13.76 33.90 -4.02
N ASP A 16 -12.72 34.51 -3.47
CA ASP A 16 -11.84 35.36 -4.24
C ASP A 16 -11.02 34.46 -5.18
N LEU A 17 -11.46 34.41 -6.45
CA LEU A 17 -10.85 33.59 -7.49
C LEU A 17 -9.58 34.23 -8.07
N SER A 18 -9.20 35.44 -7.63
CA SER A 18 -8.07 36.19 -8.17
C SER A 18 -6.70 35.66 -7.71
N GLU A 19 -6.66 34.88 -6.62
CA GLU A 19 -5.44 34.27 -6.07
C GLU A 19 -5.33 32.76 -6.36
N LEU A 20 -6.14 32.21 -7.28
CA LEU A 20 -6.04 30.79 -7.60
C LEU A 20 -4.71 30.48 -8.31
N PRO A 21 -3.99 29.43 -7.87
CA PRO A 21 -2.80 28.99 -8.57
C PRO A 21 -3.16 28.51 -9.99
N ASP A 22 -2.20 28.60 -10.90
CA ASP A 22 -2.34 28.01 -12.23
C ASP A 22 -2.80 26.55 -12.11
N ALA A 23 -3.88 26.21 -12.84
CA ALA A 23 -4.55 24.93 -12.70
C ALA A 23 -3.63 23.76 -13.08
N ALA A 24 -2.78 23.93 -14.10
CA ALA A 24 -1.86 22.89 -14.52
C ALA A 24 -0.76 22.67 -13.47
N LEU A 25 -0.18 23.75 -12.94
CA LEU A 25 0.81 23.71 -11.86
C LEU A 25 0.22 23.10 -10.58
N HIS A 26 -1.00 23.48 -10.22
CA HIS A 26 -1.70 22.92 -9.06
C HIS A 26 -1.93 21.41 -9.23
N ASN A 27 -2.51 20.99 -10.35
CA ASN A 27 -2.77 19.57 -10.63
C ASN A 27 -1.46 18.76 -10.63
N SER A 28 -0.39 19.27 -11.23
CA SER A 28 0.92 18.60 -11.22
C SER A 28 1.47 18.40 -9.81
N LYS A 29 1.30 19.38 -8.91
CA LYS A 29 1.67 19.24 -7.49
C LYS A 29 0.82 18.19 -6.78
N ILE A 30 -0.48 18.14 -7.07
CA ILE A 30 -1.39 17.14 -6.50
C ILE A 30 -0.99 15.74 -6.95
N GLU A 31 -0.75 15.52 -8.25
CA GLU A 31 -0.30 14.22 -8.76
C GLU A 31 1.04 13.80 -8.13
N THR A 32 2.00 14.73 -8.04
CA THR A 32 3.30 14.47 -7.38
C THR A 32 3.13 14.08 -5.92
N ALA A 33 2.21 14.74 -5.19
CA ALA A 33 1.93 14.42 -3.80
C ALA A 33 1.25 13.05 -3.65
N ILE A 34 0.33 12.70 -4.55
CA ILE A 34 -0.33 11.38 -4.59
C ILE A 34 0.71 10.30 -4.87
N ASP A 35 1.56 10.47 -5.87
CA ASP A 35 2.62 9.53 -6.21
C ASP A 35 3.61 9.36 -5.06
N PHE A 36 4.04 10.45 -4.44
CA PHE A 36 4.89 10.39 -3.26
C PHE A 36 4.23 9.58 -2.13
N PHE A 37 2.96 9.83 -1.85
CA PHE A 37 2.21 9.12 -0.82
C PHE A 37 2.01 7.63 -1.14
N LEU A 38 1.75 7.27 -2.39
CA LEU A 38 1.59 5.87 -2.79
C LEU A 38 2.91 5.11 -2.76
N ASN A 39 4.02 5.78 -3.10
CA ASN A 39 5.35 5.18 -3.13
C ASN A 39 6.01 5.12 -1.74
N SER A 40 5.59 5.95 -0.78
CA SER A 40 6.07 5.89 0.61
C SER A 40 5.48 4.72 1.40
N ARG A 41 4.46 4.04 0.85
CA ARG A 41 3.86 2.88 1.50
C ARG A 41 4.75 1.64 1.40
N SER A 42 4.84 0.93 2.52
CA SER A 42 5.66 -0.27 2.63
C SER A 42 5.16 -1.37 1.70
N THR A 43 6.10 -1.98 0.99
CA THR A 43 5.91 -3.22 0.22
C THR A 43 6.85 -4.24 0.84
N PHE A 44 6.32 -5.38 1.27
CA PHE A 44 7.08 -6.39 1.98
C PHE A 44 6.40 -7.75 1.92
N ALA A 45 7.17 -8.80 2.20
CA ALA A 45 6.67 -10.15 2.41
C ALA A 45 6.84 -10.56 3.87
N ILE A 46 5.88 -11.29 4.42
CA ILE A 46 6.06 -12.03 5.68
C ILE A 46 6.24 -13.49 5.31
N ILE A 47 7.34 -14.10 5.75
CA ILE A 47 7.62 -15.52 5.54
C ILE A 47 7.68 -16.21 6.90
N ASP A 48 6.91 -17.29 7.05
CA ASP A 48 6.85 -18.07 8.28
C ASP A 48 6.77 -19.57 7.99
N LYS A 49 6.72 -20.39 9.04
CA LYS A 49 6.53 -21.84 8.93
C LYS A 49 5.22 -22.14 8.19
N GLY A 50 5.28 -23.09 7.26
CA GLY A 50 4.12 -23.59 6.54
C GLY A 50 3.37 -24.65 7.33
N ARG A 51 2.52 -25.41 6.64
CA ARG A 51 1.75 -26.52 7.23
C ARG A 51 2.62 -27.72 7.57
N SER A 52 3.65 -27.93 6.76
CA SER A 52 4.63 -29.02 6.81
C SER A 52 6.04 -28.44 6.94
N ALA A 53 7.02 -29.28 7.30
CA ALA A 53 8.41 -28.83 7.47
C ALA A 53 9.07 -28.45 6.13
N GLU A 54 8.52 -28.97 5.03
CA GLU A 54 8.97 -28.77 3.67
C GLU A 54 8.38 -27.51 3.03
N GLU A 55 7.50 -26.79 3.72
CA GLU A 55 6.80 -25.60 3.21
C GLU A 55 6.92 -24.40 4.15
N ARG A 56 6.89 -23.21 3.56
CA ARG A 56 6.84 -21.91 4.24
C ARG A 56 5.57 -21.16 3.84
N SER A 57 4.90 -20.55 4.80
CA SER A 57 3.79 -19.64 4.51
C SER A 57 4.35 -18.29 4.08
N CYS A 58 3.70 -17.66 3.11
CA CYS A 58 4.05 -16.34 2.61
C CYS A 58 2.83 -15.45 2.56
N ILE A 59 2.98 -14.22 3.03
CA ILE A 59 2.01 -13.14 2.90
C ILE A 59 2.68 -12.00 2.15
N TRP A 60 2.02 -11.50 1.09
CA TRP A 60 2.50 -10.40 0.28
C TRP A 60 1.69 -9.12 0.55
N VAL A 61 2.41 -8.04 0.84
CA VAL A 61 1.86 -6.69 1.02
C VAL A 61 2.47 -5.78 -0.03
N GLU A 62 1.63 -5.13 -0.81
CA GLU A 62 2.04 -4.23 -1.89
C GLU A 62 1.46 -2.83 -1.66
N LYS A 63 2.33 -1.82 -1.60
CA LYS A 63 1.97 -0.41 -1.37
C LYS A 63 1.00 -0.25 -0.18
N GLY A 64 1.29 -0.91 0.94
CA GLY A 64 0.48 -0.86 2.16
C GLY A 64 -0.89 -1.56 2.06
N HIS A 65 -1.10 -2.37 1.02
CA HIS A 65 -2.30 -3.19 0.86
C HIS A 65 -1.95 -4.67 0.90
N PHE A 66 -2.72 -5.44 1.66
CA PHE A 66 -2.67 -6.90 1.59
C PHE A 66 -3.04 -7.32 0.18
N TYR A 67 -2.09 -7.94 -0.51
CA TYR A 67 -2.29 -8.45 -1.86
C TYR A 67 -2.78 -9.89 -1.81
N GLY A 68 -2.11 -10.73 -1.03
CA GLY A 68 -2.41 -12.15 -1.02
C GLY A 68 -1.56 -12.98 -0.08
N MET A 69 -1.88 -14.27 -0.01
CA MET A 69 -1.14 -15.26 0.78
C MET A 69 -0.98 -16.57 0.01
N GLY A 70 0.04 -17.33 0.36
CA GLY A 70 0.33 -18.61 -0.27
C GLY A 70 1.38 -19.42 0.47
N TYR A 71 1.83 -20.50 -0.17
CA TYR A 71 2.83 -21.41 0.36
C TYR A 71 3.96 -21.56 -0.65
N ILE A 72 5.18 -21.57 -0.12
CA ILE A 72 6.42 -21.63 -0.88
C ILE A 72 7.21 -22.81 -0.34
N THR A 73 7.71 -23.66 -1.21
CA THR A 73 8.51 -24.80 -0.80
C THR A 73 9.83 -24.33 -0.14
N SER A 74 10.34 -25.10 0.82
CA SER A 74 11.49 -24.70 1.64
C SER A 74 12.82 -24.67 0.90
N ASP A 75 12.89 -25.33 -0.25
CA ASP A 75 14.00 -25.35 -1.20
C ASP A 75 14.07 -24.11 -2.10
N VAL A 76 12.96 -23.39 -2.30
CA VAL A 76 12.93 -22.19 -3.16
C VAL A 76 13.54 -20.99 -2.43
N ALA A 77 14.65 -20.49 -2.95
CA ALA A 77 15.26 -19.25 -2.50
C ALA A 77 14.65 -18.06 -3.24
N ILE A 78 13.74 -17.34 -2.58
CA ILE A 78 13.13 -16.13 -3.13
C ILE A 78 14.17 -15.00 -3.10
N THR A 79 14.64 -14.61 -4.27
CA THR A 79 15.61 -13.52 -4.43
C THR A 79 14.97 -12.23 -4.91
N GLU A 80 13.82 -12.32 -5.59
CA GLU A 80 13.13 -11.19 -6.18
C GLU A 80 11.66 -11.13 -5.74
N PRO A 81 11.10 -9.93 -5.46
CA PRO A 81 9.68 -9.74 -5.18
C PRO A 81 8.73 -10.26 -6.26
N SER A 82 9.15 -10.26 -7.52
CA SER A 82 8.35 -10.74 -8.67
C SER A 82 7.95 -12.20 -8.50
N GLN A 83 8.87 -13.04 -8.03
CA GLN A 83 8.67 -14.48 -7.84
C GLN A 83 7.62 -14.77 -6.76
N ILE A 84 7.49 -13.92 -5.74
CA ILE A 84 6.47 -14.11 -4.69
C ILE A 84 5.07 -14.06 -5.28
N LYS A 85 4.84 -13.23 -6.31
CA LYS A 85 3.53 -13.07 -6.93
C LYS A 85 3.01 -14.37 -7.56
N ASP A 86 3.92 -15.24 -8.01
CA ASP A 86 3.56 -16.54 -8.60
C ASP A 86 3.12 -17.56 -7.55
N PHE A 87 3.53 -17.38 -6.30
CA PHE A 87 3.22 -18.29 -5.19
C PHE A 87 2.09 -17.81 -4.28
N VAL A 88 1.61 -16.59 -4.46
CA VAL A 88 0.53 -16.02 -3.63
C VAL A 88 -0.77 -15.92 -4.40
N THR A 89 -1.85 -16.36 -3.76
CA THR A 89 -3.20 -16.17 -4.29
C THR A 89 -3.67 -14.77 -3.92
N PRO A 90 -4.12 -13.94 -4.88
CA PRO A 90 -4.62 -12.61 -4.60
C PRO A 90 -5.96 -12.67 -3.85
N TYR A 91 -6.13 -11.80 -2.87
CA TYR A 91 -7.33 -11.68 -2.05
C TYR A 91 -7.76 -10.21 -1.91
N VAL A 92 -9.03 -10.00 -1.56
CA VAL A 92 -9.53 -8.66 -1.27
C VAL A 92 -8.86 -8.12 0.00
N SER A 93 -8.25 -6.94 -0.13
CA SER A 93 -7.62 -6.25 0.98
C SER A 93 -8.68 -5.69 1.95
N ASN A 94 -8.44 -5.82 3.26
CA ASN A 94 -9.26 -5.21 4.30
C ASN A 94 -8.33 -4.50 5.31
N GLN A 95 -8.74 -3.32 5.79
CA GLN A 95 -8.02 -2.57 6.82
C GLN A 95 -7.77 -3.40 8.09
N TYR A 96 -8.73 -4.23 8.48
CA TYR A 96 -8.54 -5.14 9.62
C TYR A 96 -7.41 -6.15 9.39
N ILE A 97 -7.34 -6.74 8.20
CA ILE A 97 -6.26 -7.68 7.83
C ILE A 97 -4.92 -6.96 7.87
N MET A 98 -4.84 -5.74 7.34
CA MET A 98 -3.62 -4.93 7.40
C MET A 98 -3.19 -4.63 8.83
N GLN A 99 -4.11 -4.27 9.73
CA GLN A 99 -3.78 -4.06 11.14
C GLN A 99 -3.19 -5.31 11.81
N LEU A 100 -3.71 -6.50 11.47
CA LEU A 100 -3.17 -7.78 11.96
C LEU A 100 -1.76 -8.03 11.41
N ILE A 101 -1.56 -7.83 10.11
CA ILE A 101 -0.27 -7.97 9.43
C ILE A 101 0.76 -7.00 10.04
N ASP A 102 0.41 -5.74 10.22
CA ASP A 102 1.31 -4.72 10.76
C ASP A 102 1.71 -5.05 12.20
N SER A 103 0.75 -5.48 13.02
CA SER A 103 1.01 -5.92 14.39
C SER A 103 1.95 -7.13 14.43
N TYR A 104 1.75 -8.07 13.50
CA TYR A 104 2.61 -9.25 13.36
C TYR A 104 4.03 -8.89 12.89
N ALA A 105 4.14 -8.03 11.88
CA ALA A 105 5.41 -7.57 11.32
C ALA A 105 6.25 -6.81 12.36
N LYS A 106 5.62 -5.94 13.17
CA LYS A 106 6.27 -5.24 14.29
C LYS A 106 6.77 -6.20 15.37
N LYS A 107 6.00 -7.25 15.67
CA LYS A 107 6.36 -8.26 16.67
C LYS A 107 7.50 -9.17 16.19
N TYR A 108 7.57 -9.45 14.89
CA TYR A 108 8.53 -10.38 14.30
C TYR A 108 9.27 -9.78 13.09
N PRO A 109 10.10 -8.74 13.28
CA PRO A 109 10.78 -8.06 12.17
C PRO A 109 11.71 -9.00 11.39
N ARG A 110 12.26 -10.04 12.03
CA ARG A 110 13.10 -11.06 11.38
C ARG A 110 12.36 -11.93 10.35
N LYS A 111 11.04 -11.91 10.34
CA LYS A 111 10.19 -12.64 9.37
C LYS A 111 9.74 -11.76 8.22
N VAL A 112 10.11 -10.49 8.22
CA VAL A 112 9.73 -9.50 7.20
C VAL A 112 10.87 -9.37 6.20
N PHE A 113 10.56 -9.58 4.92
CA PHE A 113 11.50 -9.53 3.81
C PHE A 113 11.08 -8.48 2.79
N PHE A 114 12.03 -8.04 1.95
CA PHE A 114 11.81 -7.07 0.87
C PHE A 114 11.28 -5.71 1.31
N ASN A 115 11.46 -5.33 2.59
CA ASN A 115 11.00 -4.04 3.07
C ASN A 115 11.77 -2.90 2.38
N ARG A 116 11.14 -2.32 1.35
CA ARG A 116 11.73 -1.24 0.54
C ARG A 116 11.83 0.07 1.32
N ASN A 117 11.07 0.20 2.40
CA ASN A 117 11.00 1.40 3.22
C ASN A 117 11.39 1.00 4.65
N GLY A 118 12.69 1.01 4.93
CA GLY A 118 13.18 0.88 6.31
C GLY A 118 12.40 1.85 7.20
N TRP A 119 11.90 1.36 8.33
CA TRP A 119 11.16 2.15 9.30
C TRP A 119 11.93 3.44 9.58
N ILE A 120 11.39 4.56 9.12
CA ILE A 120 11.94 5.88 9.42
C ILE A 120 11.47 6.17 10.85
N GLU A 121 12.42 6.14 11.79
CA GLU A 121 12.25 6.72 13.13
C GLU A 121 11.93 8.22 13.05
#